data_AF-A0A438FZK2-F1
#
_entry.id   AF-A0A438FZK2-F1
#
_cell.length_a   1.000
_cell.length_b   1.000
_cell.length_c   1.000
_cell.angle_alpha   90.00
_cell.angle_beta   90.00
_cell.angle_gamma   90.00
#
_symmetry.space_group_name_H-M   'P 1'
#
loop_
_entity.id
_entity.type
_entity.pdbx_description
1 polymer ?
#
loop_
_entity_poly.entity_id
_entity_poly.type
_entity_poly.pdbx_seq_one_letter_code
_entity_poly.pdbx_strand_id
1 'polypeptide(L)'
;MSCFSFTATRDWCYRSIFTKSGLRSTITDLGDGTVIHCWVPKTRKESKPNLLLIHGFGANALWQWGDLIPYLVPTSTSTSQISSSSGTPTPLDPSGPSRSRPSA
;
A
#
# COMPACT_ATOMS: atom_id res chain seq x y z
N MET A 1 7.50 26.72 33.62
CA MET A 1 7.28 26.08 32.30
C MET A 1 8.01 24.76 32.29
N SER A 2 7.31 23.65 32.53
CA SER A 2 7.84 22.30 32.30
C SER A 2 6.63 21.38 32.12
N CYS A 3 6.10 21.35 30.90
CA CYS A 3 4.92 20.57 30.55
C CYS A 3 5.19 19.64 29.36
N PHE A 4 6.44 19.21 29.18
CA PHE A 4 6.81 18.29 28.10
C PHE A 4 7.31 16.98 28.71
N SER A 5 6.46 15.97 28.69
CA SER A 5 6.91 14.59 28.94
C SER A 5 7.67 14.11 27.71
N PHE A 6 8.98 13.89 27.85
CA PHE A 6 9.83 13.42 26.74
C PHE A 6 9.30 12.13 26.11
N THR A 7 8.88 11.18 26.94
CA THR A 7 8.31 9.91 26.48
C THR A 7 7.02 10.14 25.71
N ALA A 8 6.11 11.00 26.21
CA ALA A 8 4.86 11.29 25.53
C ALA A 8 5.06 12.00 24.18
N THR A 9 5.97 12.98 24.12
CA THR A 9 6.31 13.68 22.86
C THR A 9 6.91 12.70 21.85
N ARG A 10 7.78 11.79 22.30
CA ARG A 10 8.43 10.81 21.43
C ARG A 10 7.45 9.72 20.97
N ASP A 11 6.56 9.25 21.84
CA ASP A 11 5.45 8.37 21.45
C ASP A 11 4.57 9.00 20.38
N TRP A 12 4.21 10.28 20.55
CA TRP A 12 3.41 11.00 19.56
C TRP A 12 4.13 11.15 18.21
N CYS A 13 5.44 11.44 18.25
CA CYS A 13 6.27 11.51 17.05
C CYS A 13 6.27 10.17 16.29
N TYR A 14 6.56 9.05 16.98
CA TYR A 14 6.57 7.74 16.34
C TYR A 14 5.19 7.28 15.87
N ARG A 15 4.13 7.53 16.63
CA ARG A 15 2.74 7.27 16.18
C ARG A 15 2.44 8.01 14.89
N SER A 16 2.89 9.26 14.79
CA SER A 16 2.73 10.09 13.59
C SER A 16 3.50 9.50 12.41
N ILE A 17 4.74 9.02 12.62
CA ILE A 17 5.52 8.33 11.58
C ILE A 17 4.79 7.09 11.07
N PHE A 18 4.38 6.19 11.96
CA PHE A 18 3.64 4.97 11.57
C PHE A 18 2.37 5.30 10.78
N THR A 19 1.60 6.29 11.26
CA THR A 19 0.35 6.70 10.62
C THR A 19 0.58 7.30 9.23
N LYS A 20 1.63 8.13 9.07
CA LYS A 20 2.05 8.74 7.80
C LYS A 20 2.61 7.71 6.82
N SER A 21 3.29 6.68 7.31
CA SER A 21 3.73 5.52 6.52
C SER A 21 2.57 4.61 6.09
N GLY A 22 1.33 4.92 6.45
CA GLY A 22 0.16 4.16 6.01
C GLY A 22 -0.19 2.98 6.93
N LEU A 23 0.34 2.93 8.15
CA LEU A 23 -0.05 1.95 9.15
C LEU A 23 -1.23 2.47 9.99
N ARG A 24 -1.98 1.54 10.59
CA ARG A 24 -2.98 1.82 11.62
C ARG A 24 -2.75 0.93 12.84
N SER A 25 -3.05 1.46 14.01
CA SER A 25 -3.09 0.70 15.26
C SER A 25 -4.33 -0.18 15.30
N THR A 26 -4.21 -1.43 15.71
CA THR A 26 -5.30 -2.39 15.84
C THR A 26 -5.08 -3.27 17.07
N ILE A 27 -6.18 -3.68 17.71
CA ILE A 27 -6.17 -4.74 18.72
C ILE A 27 -6.79 -5.95 18.03
N THR A 28 -6.05 -7.05 17.96
CA THR A 28 -6.48 -8.29 17.30
C THR A 28 -6.66 -9.37 18.36
N ASP A 29 -7.83 -9.99 18.34
CA ASP A 29 -8.12 -11.18 19.14
C ASP A 29 -7.56 -12.41 18.43
N LEU A 30 -6.71 -13.17 19.13
CA LEU A 30 -6.14 -14.42 18.63
C LEU A 30 -6.94 -15.66 19.08
N GLY A 31 -7.97 -15.48 19.91
CA GLY A 31 -8.70 -16.55 20.59
C GLY A 31 -8.18 -16.78 22.02
N ASP A 32 -8.94 -17.59 22.77
CA ASP A 32 -8.58 -18.06 24.12
C ASP A 32 -8.26 -16.94 25.13
N GLY A 33 -8.85 -15.75 24.92
CA GLY A 33 -8.63 -14.57 25.77
C GLY A 33 -7.32 -13.83 25.48
N THR A 34 -6.58 -14.19 24.42
CA THR A 34 -5.33 -13.52 24.04
C THR A 34 -5.59 -12.42 23.02
N VAL A 35 -5.26 -11.18 23.38
CA VAL A 35 -5.31 -10.03 22.48
C VAL A 35 -3.91 -9.47 22.23
N ILE A 36 -3.65 -9.07 20.99
CA ILE A 36 -2.40 -8.41 20.60
C ILE A 36 -2.68 -6.99 20.15
N HIS A 37 -1.83 -6.06 20.57
CA HIS A 37 -1.78 -4.73 19.96
C HIS A 37 -0.76 -4.75 18.83
N CYS A 38 -1.20 -4.44 17.61
CA CYS A 38 -0.35 -4.48 16.42
C CYS A 38 -0.58 -3.25 15.53
N TRP A 39 0.41 -2.98 14.68
CA TRP A 39 0.30 -1.99 13.62
C TRP A 39 0.22 -2.70 12.28
N VAL A 40 -0.85 -2.46 11.54
CA VAL A 40 -1.13 -3.13 10.26
C VAL A 40 -1.19 -2.12 9.13
N PRO A 41 -0.79 -2.50 7.89
CA PRO A 41 -0.93 -1.63 6.74
C PRO A 41 -2.40 -1.32 6.46
N LYS A 42 -2.70 -0.07 6.11
CA LYS A 42 -4.04 0.36 5.70
C LYS A 42 -4.47 -0.32 4.39
N THR A 43 -3.51 -0.50 3.48
CA THR A 43 -3.71 -1.11 2.16
C THR A 43 -2.67 -2.21 1.95
N ARG A 44 -3.12 -3.38 1.51
CA ARG A 44 -2.22 -4.50 1.15
C ARG A 44 -1.64 -4.25 -0.25
N LYS A 45 -0.34 -4.53 -0.42
CA LYS A 45 0.33 -4.48 -1.72
C LYS A 45 0.66 -5.91 -2.17
N GLU A 46 -0.12 -6.44 -3.11
CA GLU A 46 0.01 -7.83 -3.60
C GLU A 46 1.40 -8.16 -4.17
N SER A 47 2.11 -7.16 -4.69
CA SER A 47 3.45 -7.34 -5.27
C SER A 47 4.58 -7.43 -4.26
N LYS A 48 4.30 -7.38 -2.95
CA LYS A 48 5.30 -7.52 -1.89
C LYS A 48 4.93 -8.65 -0.92
N PRO A 49 5.93 -9.39 -0.40
CA PRO A 49 5.68 -10.40 0.61
C PRO A 49 5.17 -9.76 1.92
N ASN A 50 4.49 -10.56 2.74
CA ASN A 50 4.08 -10.14 4.07
C ASN A 50 5.31 -10.09 4.99
N LEU A 51 5.47 -8.98 5.73
CA LEU A 51 6.54 -8.78 6.71
C LEU A 51 5.91 -8.58 8.09
N LEU A 52 6.34 -9.38 9.08
CA LEU A 52 5.93 -9.28 10.48
C LEU A 52 7.15 -8.87 11.32
N LEU A 53 7.00 -7.79 12.08
CA LEU A 53 8.03 -7.28 13.00
C LEU A 53 7.57 -7.52 14.44
N ILE A 54 8.32 -8.33 15.18
CA ILE A 54 8.01 -8.68 16.58
C ILE A 54 8.99 -7.95 17.48
N HIS A 55 8.49 -7.10 18.38
CA HIS A 55 9.31 -6.36 19.33
C HIS A 55 9.69 -7.23 20.54
N GLY A 56 10.79 -6.88 21.21
CA GLY A 56 11.25 -7.57 22.41
C GLY A 56 10.60 -7.04 23.68
N PHE A 57 11.08 -7.53 24.83
CA PHE A 57 10.68 -7.05 26.14
C PHE A 57 11.11 -5.59 26.37
N GLY A 58 10.27 -4.78 27.02
CA GLY A 58 10.59 -3.42 27.47
C GLY A 58 10.45 -2.30 26.45
N ALA A 59 10.35 -2.58 25.15
CA ALA A 59 10.07 -1.58 24.11
C ALA A 59 8.74 -1.87 23.44
N ASN A 60 7.88 -0.86 23.24
CA ASN A 60 6.72 -1.00 22.37
C ASN A 60 7.17 -0.94 20.89
N ALA A 61 6.31 -1.37 19.97
CA ALA A 61 6.62 -1.38 18.54
C ALA A 61 7.06 -0.01 17.98
N LEU A 62 6.55 1.09 18.53
CA LEU A 62 6.87 2.44 18.07
C LEU A 62 8.35 2.79 18.32
N TRP A 63 8.86 2.48 19.51
CA TRP A 63 10.22 2.84 19.90
C TRP A 63 11.25 1.93 19.25
N GLN A 64 10.90 0.66 19.04
CA GLN A 64 11.82 -0.29 18.42
C GLN A 64 11.93 -0.10 16.90
N TRP A 65 10.86 0.30 16.22
CA TRP A 65 10.80 0.32 14.76
C TRP A 65 10.62 1.71 14.13
N GLY A 66 10.40 2.76 14.94
CA GLY A 66 10.10 4.12 14.50
C GLY A 66 10.92 4.63 13.32
N ASP A 67 12.23 4.43 13.39
CA ASP A 67 13.16 4.94 12.37
C ASP A 67 13.23 4.03 11.13
N LEU A 68 12.82 2.76 11.24
CA LEU A 68 12.87 1.77 10.16
C LEU A 68 11.57 1.68 9.35
N ILE A 69 10.43 2.00 9.96
CA ILE A 69 9.10 1.87 9.34
C ILE A 69 8.99 2.58 7.97
N PRO A 70 9.50 3.81 7.76
CA PRO A 70 9.43 4.48 6.46
C PRO A 70 10.09 3.70 5.32
N TYR A 71 11.07 2.86 5.62
CA TYR A 71 11.81 2.06 4.64
C TYR A 71 11.20 0.68 4.40
N LEU A 72 10.47 0.15 5.39
CA LEU A 72 9.89 -1.20 5.34
C LEU A 72 8.47 -1.20 4.78
N VAL A 73 7.70 -0.14 5.03
CA VAL A 73 6.29 -0.08 4.61
C VAL A 73 6.21 0.28 3.12
N PRO A 74 5.40 -0.41 2.32
CA PRO A 74 5.23 -0.07 0.92
C PRO A 74 4.57 1.30 0.78
N THR A 75 5.35 2.31 0.42
CA THR A 75 4.79 3.57 -0.05
C THR A 75 4.13 3.32 -1.40
N SER A 76 2.87 3.71 -1.52
CA SER A 76 2.14 3.71 -2.78
C SER A 76 2.60 4.89 -3.64
N THR A 77 3.88 4.89 -4.03
CA THR A 77 4.27 5.68 -5.20
C THR A 77 3.69 4.94 -6.39
N SER A 78 2.53 5.41 -6.87
CA SER A 78 1.96 4.96 -8.13
C SER A 78 2.92 5.40 -9.23
N THR A 79 3.91 4.58 -9.56
CA THR A 79 4.57 4.68 -10.86
C THR A 79 3.51 4.30 -11.87
N SER A 80 2.81 5.30 -12.39
CA SER A 80 1.99 5.15 -13.58
C SER A 80 2.93 4.71 -14.70
N GLN A 81 3.02 3.40 -14.95
CA GLN A 81 3.55 2.93 -16.20
C GLN A 81 2.55 3.39 -17.27
N ILE A 82 2.95 4.40 -18.03
CA ILE A 82 2.27 4.77 -19.26
C ILE A 82 2.53 3.61 -20.22
N SER A 83 1.60 2.67 -20.27
CA SER A 83 1.56 1.65 -21.29
C SER A 83 1.18 2.34 -22.60
N SER A 84 2.17 2.79 -23.38
CA SER A 84 1.95 3.21 -24.76
C SER A 84 1.59 1.97 -25.58
N SER A 85 0.31 1.64 -25.67
CA SER A 85 -0.18 0.71 -26.68
C SER A 85 -0.12 1.40 -28.04
N SER A 86 0.96 1.17 -28.79
CA SER A 86 1.02 1.49 -30.22
C SER A 86 0.05 0.56 -30.96
N GLY A 87 -1.20 1.01 -31.13
CA GLY A 87 -2.16 0.33 -32.01
C GLY A 87 -1.67 0.40 -33.45
N THR A 88 -1.36 -0.76 -34.03
CA THR A 88 -1.16 -0.92 -35.47
C THR A 88 -2.49 -0.64 -36.19
N PRO A 89 -2.55 0.25 -37.19
CA PRO A 89 -3.77 0.41 -37.98
C PRO A 89 -3.95 -0.82 -38.88
N THR A 90 -5.07 -1.51 -38.70
CA THR A 90 -5.51 -2.60 -39.57
C THR A 90 -5.72 -2.07 -41.00
N PRO A 91 -5.19 -2.73 -42.05
CA PRO A 91 -5.44 -2.34 -43.44
C PRO A 91 -6.92 -2.52 -43.80
N LEU A 92 -7.50 -1.52 -44.46
CA LEU A 92 -8.86 -1.58 -45.01
C LEU A 92 -8.90 -2.56 -46.19
N ASP A 93 -9.79 -3.55 -46.12
CA ASP A 93 -10.09 -4.51 -47.18
C ASP A 93 -10.84 -3.83 -48.34
N PRO A 94 -10.32 -3.87 -49.59
CA PRO A 94 -10.99 -3.30 -50.76
C PRO A 94 -11.85 -4.36 -51.45
N SER A 95 -12.94 -4.78 -50.82
CA SER A 95 -13.91 -5.69 -51.44
C SER A 95 -15.27 -5.01 -51.53
N GLY A 96 -15.43 -4.15 -52.55
CA GLY A 96 -16.72 -3.54 -52.90
C GLY A 96 -17.68 -4.56 -53.53
N PRO A 97 -18.99 -4.52 -53.23
CA PRO A 97 -19.93 -5.46 -53.82
C PRO A 97 -20.21 -5.11 -55.29
N SER A 98 -20.06 -6.10 -56.17
CA SER A 98 -20.37 -6.01 -57.60
C SER A 98 -21.87 -5.74 -57.79
N ARG A 99 -22.22 -4.60 -58.41
CA ARG A 99 -23.59 -4.32 -58.87
C ARG A 99 -23.97 -5.27 -59.98
N SER A 100 -24.90 -6.17 -59.71
CA SER A 100 -25.62 -6.93 -60.73
C SER A 100 -26.59 -6.01 -61.48
N ARG A 101 -26.37 -5.89 -62.79
CA ARG A 101 -27.25 -5.21 -63.76
C ARG A 101 -28.45 -6.11 -64.05
N PRO A 102 -29.71 -5.64 -63.92
CA PRO A 102 -30.84 -6.40 -64.44
C PRO A 102 -30.99 -6.16 -65.95
N SER A 103 -31.29 -7.25 -66.66
CA SER A 103 -31.73 -7.27 -68.05
C SER A 103 -33.24 -7.50 -68.10
N ALA A 104 -33.95 -6.59 -68.75
CA ALA A 104 -35.16 -6.74 -69.58
C ALA A 104 -35.97 -5.43 -69.53
#